data_AF-A0A935TS57-F1
#
_entry.id   AF-A0A935TS57-F1
#
_cell.length_a   1.000
_cell.length_b   1.000
_cell.length_c   1.000
_cell.angle_alpha   90.00
_cell.angle_beta   90.00
_cell.angle_gamma   90.00
#
_symmetry.space_group_name_H-M   'P 1'
#
loop_
_entity.id
_entity.type
_entity.pdbx_description
1 polymer ?
#
loop_
_entity_poly.entity_id
_entity_poly.type
_entity_poly.pdbx_seq_one_letter_code
_entity_poly.pdbx_strand_id
1 'polypeptide(L)'
;MNFKSTLAIAAALCVGTSMALAQSAAPAKAAAKPAAAKPAPKKAAPAAAEPAQASPEQLAAAERVHYGTYDCEFGKVAEVSTLAKYPGYVEVKSGKQSWMMKPIASSTGAIRLEDLKGQYLVIQIANKSMLFDSKSGQRVLDGCVNEKQKESAAAVAAAAAGK
;
A
#
# COMPACT_ATOMS: atom_id res chain seq x y z
N MET A 1 40.58 -19.77 -16.51
CA MET A 1 41.45 -20.10 -15.37
C MET A 1 40.57 -20.33 -14.16
N ASN A 2 40.60 -21.56 -13.65
CA ASN A 2 39.68 -22.11 -12.66
C ASN A 2 40.24 -21.92 -11.25
N PHE A 3 39.39 -21.60 -10.27
CA PHE A 3 39.64 -21.98 -8.87
C PHE A 3 38.41 -22.66 -8.30
N LYS A 4 38.48 -23.99 -8.29
CA LYS A 4 37.65 -24.88 -7.47
C LYS A 4 38.29 -24.94 -6.09
N SER A 5 37.51 -24.74 -5.03
CA SER A 5 37.89 -25.20 -3.70
C SER A 5 36.75 -26.02 -3.14
N THR A 6 37.00 -27.32 -3.09
CA THR A 6 36.13 -28.37 -2.56
C THR A 6 36.64 -28.70 -1.16
N LEU A 7 35.79 -28.64 -0.14
CA LEU A 7 36.02 -29.41 1.07
C LEU A 7 34.70 -30.03 1.54
N ALA A 8 34.69 -31.36 1.52
CA ALA A 8 33.63 -32.23 1.96
C ALA A 8 33.90 -32.69 3.41
N ILE A 9 32.84 -33.01 4.17
CA ILE A 9 32.73 -33.98 5.29
C ILE A 9 31.20 -34.10 5.54
N ALA A 10 30.54 -35.15 5.04
CA ALA A 10 30.17 -36.40 5.73
C ALA A 10 29.26 -36.15 6.95
N ALA A 11 27.95 -36.45 6.91
CA ALA A 11 27.25 -37.75 6.87
C ALA A 11 26.59 -38.02 8.24
N ALA A 12 25.26 -38.07 8.27
CA ALA A 12 24.49 -38.83 9.26
C ALA A 12 23.11 -39.16 8.68
N LEU A 13 22.95 -40.41 8.28
CA LEU A 13 21.68 -41.04 7.91
C LEU A 13 20.82 -41.26 9.16
N CYS A 14 19.50 -41.10 9.01
CA CYS A 14 18.50 -41.92 9.69
C CYS A 14 17.28 -42.07 8.76
N VAL A 15 17.29 -43.12 7.94
CA VAL A 15 16.09 -43.67 7.29
C VAL A 15 15.55 -44.75 8.23
N GLY A 16 14.29 -44.62 8.63
CA GLY A 16 13.56 -45.66 9.36
C GLY A 16 12.27 -46.01 8.60
N THR A 17 12.34 -47.06 7.79
CA THR A 17 11.20 -47.82 7.28
C THR A 17 10.79 -48.88 8.30
N SER A 18 9.50 -49.14 8.48
CA SER A 18 8.89 -50.49 8.31
C SER A 18 7.45 -50.55 8.83
N MET A 19 6.59 -51.11 7.97
CA MET A 19 5.24 -51.61 8.20
C MET A 19 5.26 -52.83 9.14
N ALA A 20 4.24 -52.98 9.99
CA ALA A 20 3.90 -54.23 10.67
C ALA A 20 2.38 -54.40 10.83
N LEU A 21 1.96 -55.66 10.79
CA LEU A 21 0.64 -56.21 10.43
C LEU A 21 -0.47 -56.14 11.49
N ALA A 22 -1.70 -56.01 10.99
CA ALA A 22 -2.94 -56.74 11.29
C ALA A 22 -3.32 -57.11 12.75
N GLN A 23 -4.52 -56.70 13.15
CA GLN A 23 -5.36 -57.50 14.05
C GLN A 23 -6.84 -57.43 13.65
N SER A 24 -7.48 -58.60 13.77
CA SER A 24 -8.78 -59.03 13.27
C SER A 24 -10.00 -58.20 13.67
N ALA A 25 -11.02 -58.36 12.83
CA ALA A 25 -12.39 -57.90 12.96
C ALA A 25 -13.14 -58.34 14.23
N ALA A 26 -14.04 -57.49 14.70
CA ALA A 26 -15.39 -57.86 15.14
C ALA A 26 -16.34 -56.63 15.02
N PRO A 27 -17.62 -56.80 14.63
CA PRO A 27 -18.52 -55.71 14.28
C PRO A 27 -19.43 -55.32 15.45
N ALA A 28 -19.72 -54.02 15.65
CA ALA A 28 -20.99 -53.59 16.24
C ALA A 28 -21.21 -52.07 16.23
N LYS A 29 -22.43 -51.71 15.81
CA LYS A 29 -23.27 -50.57 16.21
C LYS A 29 -23.00 -49.17 15.62
N ALA A 30 -23.91 -48.87 14.68
CA ALA A 30 -24.48 -47.59 14.29
C ALA A 30 -24.07 -46.34 15.11
N ALA A 31 -23.52 -45.35 14.40
CA ALA A 31 -23.52 -43.95 14.80
C ALA A 31 -23.75 -43.07 13.57
N ALA A 32 -24.50 -41.99 13.79
CA ALA A 32 -25.21 -41.18 12.80
C ALA A 32 -24.37 -40.56 11.68
N LYS A 33 -25.01 -40.47 10.51
CA LYS A 33 -24.59 -39.70 9.33
C LYS A 33 -24.45 -38.21 9.69
N PRO A 34 -23.30 -37.56 9.46
CA PRO A 34 -23.21 -36.10 9.57
C PRO A 34 -24.05 -35.47 8.46
N ALA A 35 -25.07 -34.72 8.86
CA ALA A 35 -25.83 -33.89 7.95
C ALA A 35 -24.89 -32.83 7.34
N ALA A 36 -24.85 -32.75 6.01
CA ALA A 36 -24.14 -31.71 5.28
C ALA A 36 -24.70 -30.34 5.69
N ALA A 37 -23.89 -29.55 6.40
CA ALA A 37 -24.21 -28.17 6.70
C ALA A 37 -24.21 -27.37 5.38
N LYS A 38 -25.36 -26.77 5.05
CA LYS A 38 -25.49 -25.80 3.96
C LYS A 38 -24.51 -24.64 4.18
N PRO A 39 -23.82 -24.15 3.13
CA PRO A 39 -22.99 -22.96 3.27
C PRO A 39 -23.88 -21.77 3.63
N ALA A 40 -23.56 -21.10 4.74
CA ALA A 40 -24.18 -19.84 5.10
C ALA A 40 -23.88 -18.78 4.01
N PRO A 41 -24.83 -17.92 3.65
CA PRO A 41 -24.62 -16.90 2.63
C PRO A 41 -23.52 -15.94 3.09
N LYS A 42 -22.46 -15.80 2.29
CA LYS A 42 -21.46 -14.74 2.47
C LYS A 42 -22.18 -13.41 2.46
N LYS A 43 -22.20 -12.74 3.62
CA LYS A 43 -22.68 -11.36 3.75
C LYS A 43 -21.85 -10.51 2.79
N ALA A 44 -22.49 -10.00 1.74
CA ALA A 44 -21.85 -9.09 0.81
C ALA A 44 -21.34 -7.88 1.61
N ALA A 45 -20.06 -7.52 1.41
CA ALA A 45 -19.49 -6.33 2.03
C ALA A 45 -20.29 -5.10 1.56
N PRO A 46 -20.57 -4.12 2.45
CA PRO A 46 -21.27 -2.91 2.06
C PRO A 46 -20.51 -2.21 0.93
N ALA A 47 -21.22 -1.83 -0.13
CA ALA A 47 -20.66 -0.96 -1.15
C ALA A 47 -20.23 0.36 -0.48
N ALA A 48 -19.00 0.81 -0.74
CA ALA A 48 -18.52 2.08 -0.22
C ALA A 48 -19.45 3.20 -0.71
N ALA A 49 -19.99 3.98 0.23
CA ALA A 49 -20.84 5.12 -0.10
C ALA A 49 -20.07 6.09 -1.01
N GLU A 50 -20.76 6.64 -2.01
CA GLU A 50 -20.19 7.64 -2.90
C GLU A 50 -19.74 8.88 -2.11
N PRO A 51 -18.57 9.47 -2.41
CA PRO A 51 -18.12 10.68 -1.71
C PRO A 51 -19.10 11.83 -1.93
N ALA A 52 -19.26 12.67 -0.90
CA ALA A 52 -20.00 13.92 -1.02
C ALA A 52 -19.37 14.85 -2.06
N GLN A 53 -20.12 15.84 -2.52
CA GLN A 53 -19.57 16.88 -3.38
C GLN A 53 -18.46 17.67 -2.64
N ALA A 54 -17.39 18.01 -3.36
CA ALA A 54 -16.28 18.77 -2.82
C ALA A 54 -16.74 20.18 -2.38
N SER A 55 -16.28 20.63 -1.21
CA SER A 55 -16.53 21.99 -0.76
C SER A 55 -15.66 23.00 -1.55
N PRO A 56 -15.99 24.30 -1.54
CA PRO A 56 -15.17 25.33 -2.18
C PRO A 56 -13.71 25.32 -1.69
N GLU A 57 -13.49 25.09 -0.40
CA GLU A 57 -12.15 25.01 0.20
C GLU A 57 -11.39 23.79 -0.31
N GLN A 58 -12.08 22.66 -0.50
CA GLN A 58 -11.50 21.46 -1.07
C GLN A 58 -11.13 21.67 -2.55
N LEU A 59 -11.98 22.35 -3.32
CA LEU A 59 -11.70 22.68 -4.72
C LEU A 59 -10.46 23.60 -4.82
N ALA A 60 -10.39 24.64 -4.00
CA ALA A 60 -9.22 25.52 -3.93
C ALA A 60 -7.95 24.77 -3.49
N ALA A 61 -8.07 23.80 -2.59
CA ALA A 61 -6.95 22.92 -2.23
C ALA A 61 -6.55 22.01 -3.40
N ALA A 62 -7.51 21.50 -4.18
CA ALA A 62 -7.29 20.64 -5.34
C ALA A 62 -6.52 21.34 -6.47
N GLU A 63 -6.73 22.65 -6.65
CA GLU A 63 -5.97 23.48 -7.62
C GLU A 63 -4.49 23.59 -7.27
N ARG A 64 -4.15 23.45 -5.98
CA ARG A 64 -2.78 23.54 -5.46
C ARG A 64 -2.08 22.19 -5.36
N VAL A 65 -2.79 21.09 -5.63
CA VAL A 65 -2.20 19.75 -5.63
C VAL A 65 -1.13 19.68 -6.71
N HIS A 66 0.00 19.06 -6.35
CA HIS A 66 1.01 18.67 -7.30
C HIS A 66 0.54 17.36 -7.95
N TYR A 67 0.27 17.39 -9.26
CA TYR A 67 -0.20 16.25 -10.04
C TYR A 67 0.93 15.63 -10.87
N GLY A 68 0.74 14.38 -11.26
CA GLY A 68 1.65 13.62 -12.12
C GLY A 68 2.41 12.54 -11.36
N THR A 69 3.51 12.09 -11.96
CA THR A 69 4.34 11.00 -11.45
C THR A 69 5.34 11.52 -10.41
N TYR A 70 5.61 10.68 -9.43
CA TYR A 70 6.54 10.92 -8.35
C TYR A 70 7.57 9.81 -8.30
N ASP A 71 8.84 10.21 -8.31
CA ASP A 71 9.95 9.32 -8.01
C ASP A 71 10.22 9.37 -6.51
N CYS A 72 10.08 8.24 -5.83
CA CYS A 72 10.26 8.10 -4.38
C CYS A 72 11.53 7.32 -4.04
N GLU A 73 11.91 7.36 -2.76
CA GLU A 73 13.02 6.58 -2.25
C GLU A 73 12.85 5.07 -2.53
N PHE A 74 13.99 4.37 -2.58
CA PHE A 74 14.08 2.94 -2.87
C PHE A 74 13.47 2.52 -4.22
N GLY A 75 13.43 3.45 -5.19
CA GLY A 75 12.93 3.19 -6.55
C GLY A 75 11.42 2.97 -6.62
N LYS A 76 10.68 3.40 -5.58
CA LYS A 76 9.21 3.35 -5.60
C LYS A 76 8.66 4.52 -6.42
N VAL A 77 7.45 4.33 -6.95
CA VAL A 77 6.76 5.35 -7.76
C VAL A 77 5.36 5.58 -7.19
N ALA A 78 4.93 6.83 -7.22
CA ALA A 78 3.53 7.20 -7.03
C ALA A 78 3.01 8.03 -8.21
N GLU A 79 1.70 8.01 -8.40
CA GLU A 79 1.02 8.83 -9.40
C GLU A 79 -0.16 9.53 -8.72
N VAL A 80 -0.26 10.84 -8.91
CA VAL A 80 -1.37 11.67 -8.40
C VAL A 80 -2.13 12.24 -9.59
N SER A 81 -3.42 11.97 -9.68
CA SER A 81 -4.25 12.34 -10.84
C SER A 81 -5.60 12.90 -10.42
N THR A 82 -6.23 13.68 -11.30
CA THR A 82 -7.58 14.21 -11.12
C THR A 82 -8.63 13.15 -11.40
N LEU A 83 -9.75 13.18 -10.68
CA LEU A 83 -10.89 12.32 -10.94
C LEU A 83 -11.99 13.08 -11.68
N ALA A 84 -12.21 12.76 -12.96
CA ALA A 84 -13.26 13.42 -13.77
C ALA A 84 -14.67 13.26 -13.17
N LYS A 85 -14.95 12.11 -12.56
CA LYS A 85 -16.24 11.84 -11.89
C LYS A 85 -16.40 12.60 -10.58
N TYR A 86 -15.31 12.93 -9.90
CA TYR A 86 -15.31 13.56 -8.58
C TYR A 86 -14.39 14.78 -8.56
N PRO A 87 -14.84 15.92 -9.13
CA PRO A 87 -14.08 17.16 -9.08
C PRO A 87 -13.71 17.53 -7.64
N GLY A 88 -12.47 17.97 -7.44
CA GLY A 88 -11.93 18.27 -6.11
C GLY A 88 -11.46 17.04 -5.32
N TYR A 89 -11.64 15.82 -5.82
CA TYR A 89 -10.98 14.62 -5.31
C TYR A 89 -9.85 14.21 -6.25
N VAL A 90 -8.87 13.54 -5.67
CA VAL A 90 -7.70 13.06 -6.40
C VAL A 90 -7.54 11.56 -6.22
N GLU A 91 -6.96 10.91 -7.22
CA GLU A 91 -6.55 9.52 -7.11
C GLU A 91 -5.04 9.47 -6.94
N VAL A 92 -4.60 8.74 -5.91
CA VAL A 92 -3.20 8.43 -5.68
C VAL A 92 -2.99 6.95 -5.91
N LYS A 93 -2.04 6.59 -6.79
CA LYS A 93 -1.66 5.21 -7.08
C LYS A 93 -0.22 4.94 -6.68
N SER A 94 0.04 3.75 -6.16
CA SER A 94 1.40 3.23 -6.03
C SER A 94 1.39 1.71 -6.12
N GLY A 95 2.14 1.15 -7.07
CA GLY A 95 2.12 -0.28 -7.36
C GLY A 95 0.70 -0.77 -7.67
N LYS A 96 0.17 -1.68 -6.84
CA LYS A 96 -1.18 -2.26 -6.99
C LYS A 96 -2.24 -1.52 -6.16
N GLN A 97 -1.86 -0.49 -5.42
CA GLN A 97 -2.74 0.24 -4.52
C GLN A 97 -3.22 1.53 -5.19
N SER A 98 -4.49 1.86 -4.96
CA SER A 98 -5.09 3.14 -5.34
C SER A 98 -5.94 3.66 -4.18
N TRP A 99 -5.88 4.98 -3.98
CA TRP A 99 -6.61 5.69 -2.96
C TRP A 99 -7.29 6.91 -3.56
N MET A 100 -8.59 7.02 -3.33
CA MET A 100 -9.30 8.26 -3.54
C MET A 100 -9.05 9.15 -2.32
N MET A 101 -8.56 10.35 -2.54
CA MET A 101 -8.13 11.25 -1.49
C MET A 101 -8.79 12.63 -1.60
N LYS A 102 -9.03 13.24 -0.44
CA LYS A 102 -9.52 14.60 -0.26
C LYS A 102 -8.35 15.56 -0.06
N PRO A 103 -8.16 16.57 -0.93
CA PRO A 103 -7.21 17.64 -0.73
C PRO A 103 -7.63 18.56 0.42
N ILE A 104 -6.68 18.93 1.27
CA ILE A 104 -6.84 19.86 2.39
C ILE A 104 -5.61 20.75 2.45
N ALA A 105 -5.82 22.07 2.44
CA ALA A 105 -4.76 23.03 2.68
C ALA A 105 -4.36 23.04 4.16
N SER A 106 -3.07 22.98 4.43
CA SER A 106 -2.52 23.18 5.77
C SER A 106 -2.18 24.65 6.00
N SER A 107 -2.20 25.08 7.27
CA SER A 107 -1.76 26.42 7.69
C SER A 107 -0.30 26.72 7.36
N THR A 108 0.54 25.69 7.22
CA THR A 108 1.96 25.83 6.84
C THR A 108 2.19 25.95 5.34
N GLY A 109 1.12 25.96 4.54
CA GLY A 109 1.20 26.05 3.08
C GLY A 109 1.32 24.69 2.36
N ALA A 110 1.51 23.60 3.09
CA ALA A 110 1.49 22.24 2.55
C ALA A 110 0.08 21.82 2.09
N ILE A 111 0.02 20.93 1.10
CA ILE A 111 -1.23 20.26 0.70
C ILE A 111 -1.23 18.85 1.27
N ARG A 112 -2.31 18.52 1.99
CA ARG A 112 -2.55 17.19 2.56
C ARG A 112 -3.62 16.48 1.75
N LEU A 113 -3.37 15.26 1.32
CA LEU A 113 -4.36 14.40 0.66
C LEU A 113 -4.78 13.31 1.64
N GLU A 114 -5.99 13.40 2.16
CA GLU A 114 -6.53 12.44 3.12
C GLU A 114 -7.33 11.34 2.41
N ASP A 115 -6.96 10.08 2.61
CA ASP A 115 -7.73 8.93 2.16
C ASP A 115 -9.14 8.95 2.76
N LEU A 116 -10.16 8.71 1.94
CA LEU A 116 -11.55 8.61 2.40
C LEU A 116 -11.78 7.48 3.39
N LYS A 117 -10.90 6.46 3.41
CA LYS A 117 -10.91 5.37 4.40
C LYS A 117 -10.16 5.73 5.69
N GLY A 118 -9.56 6.92 5.75
CA GLY A 118 -8.86 7.47 6.91
C GLY A 118 -7.60 6.70 7.30
N GLN A 119 -6.96 6.00 6.36
CA GLN A 119 -5.73 5.23 6.63
C GLN A 119 -4.48 5.91 6.10
N TYR A 120 -4.55 6.46 4.89
CA TYR A 120 -3.38 7.03 4.25
C TYR A 120 -3.48 8.55 4.14
N LEU A 121 -2.33 9.20 4.26
CA LEU A 121 -2.16 10.63 4.15
C LEU A 121 -0.97 10.90 3.24
N VAL A 122 -1.18 11.65 2.16
CA VAL A 122 -0.07 12.24 1.41
C VAL A 122 0.16 13.66 1.92
N ILE A 123 1.42 14.00 2.16
CA ILE A 123 1.82 15.37 2.50
C ILE A 123 2.69 15.88 1.36
N GLN A 124 2.23 16.92 0.67
CA GLN A 124 2.96 17.62 -0.38
C GLN A 124 3.50 18.94 0.19
N ILE A 125 4.83 19.06 0.23
CA ILE A 125 5.52 20.32 0.54
C ILE A 125 6.20 20.85 -0.72
N ALA A 126 6.90 21.99 -0.62
CA ALA A 126 7.42 22.68 -1.79
C ALA A 126 8.35 21.82 -2.68
N ASN A 127 9.21 21.01 -2.06
CA ASN A 127 10.28 20.29 -2.77
C ASN A 127 10.24 18.76 -2.63
N LYS A 128 9.32 18.22 -1.82
CA LYS A 128 9.16 16.77 -1.64
C LYS A 128 7.75 16.42 -1.17
N SER A 129 7.43 15.14 -1.24
CA SER A 129 6.18 14.58 -0.76
C SER A 129 6.44 13.27 -0.03
N MET A 130 5.47 12.85 0.77
CA MET A 130 5.50 11.54 1.42
C MET A 130 4.11 10.96 1.56
N LEU A 131 4.00 9.64 1.46
CA LEU A 131 2.80 8.88 1.78
C LEU A 131 2.99 8.23 3.16
N PHE A 132 2.08 8.55 4.07
CA PHE A 132 2.09 8.10 5.45
C PHE A 132 0.84 7.25 5.73
N ASP A 133 1.02 6.11 6.37
CA ASP A 133 -0.07 5.35 6.95
C ASP A 133 -0.30 5.86 8.38
N SER A 134 -1.38 6.61 8.58
CA SER A 134 -1.71 7.23 9.87
C SER A 134 -2.15 6.22 10.92
N LYS A 135 -2.60 5.03 10.51
CA LYS A 135 -3.02 3.98 11.45
C LYS A 135 -1.85 3.18 11.99
N SER A 136 -0.88 2.87 11.13
CA SER A 136 0.34 2.14 11.55
C SER A 136 1.47 3.06 12.00
N GLY A 137 1.41 4.35 11.67
CA GLY A 137 2.48 5.31 11.93
C GLY A 137 3.69 5.17 10.99
N GLN A 138 3.52 4.46 9.86
CA GLN A 138 4.62 4.13 8.95
C GLN A 138 4.67 5.06 7.73
N ARG A 139 5.88 5.47 7.33
CA ARG A 139 6.12 6.09 6.03
C ARG A 139 6.12 4.98 4.96
N VAL A 140 5.09 4.99 4.13
CA VAL A 140 4.90 4.00 3.05
C VAL A 140 5.75 4.36 1.86
N LEU A 141 5.76 5.66 1.52
CA LEU A 141 6.63 6.25 0.51
C LEU A 141 7.27 7.49 1.12
N ASP A 142 8.58 7.62 0.92
CA ASP A 142 9.38 8.71 1.42
C ASP A 142 10.16 9.37 0.27
N GLY A 143 10.55 10.63 0.48
CA GLY A 143 11.37 11.40 -0.45
C GLY A 143 10.80 11.48 -1.87
N CYS A 144 9.48 11.47 -2.02
CA CYS A 144 8.83 11.50 -3.33
C CYS A 144 8.96 12.88 -3.96
N VAL A 145 9.41 12.96 -5.21
CA VAL A 145 9.57 14.22 -5.93
C VAL A 145 8.87 14.12 -7.29
N ASN A 146 7.96 15.06 -7.54
CA ASN A 146 7.32 15.27 -8.85
C ASN A 146 8.06 16.36 -9.65
N GLU A 147 7.85 16.43 -10.96
CA GLU A 147 8.49 17.40 -11.86
C GLU A 147 8.45 18.84 -11.33
N LYS A 148 7.27 19.35 -10.92
CA LYS A 148 7.13 20.70 -10.35
C LYS A 148 7.96 20.90 -9.08
N GLN A 149 8.14 19.83 -8.30
CA GLN A 149 8.95 19.85 -7.09
C GLN A 149 10.44 19.73 -7.39
N LYS A 150 10.85 19.10 -8.49
CA LYS A 150 12.26 19.04 -8.94
C LYS A 150 12.77 20.46 -9.25
N GLU A 151 11.97 21.26 -9.95
CA GLU A 151 12.27 22.67 -10.24
C GLU A 151 12.44 23.48 -8.95
N SER A 152 11.50 23.31 -8.02
CA SER A 152 11.52 23.99 -6.73
C SER A 152 12.68 23.53 -5.84
N ALA A 153 13.02 22.24 -5.86
CA ALA A 153 14.14 21.68 -5.11
C ALA A 153 15.48 22.23 -5.60
N ALA A 154 15.66 22.36 -6.92
CA ALA A 154 16.85 22.97 -7.51
C ALA A 154 17.00 24.45 -7.07
N ALA A 155 15.89 25.20 -7.06
CA ALA A 155 15.90 26.60 -6.60
C ALA A 155 16.26 26.72 -5.11
N VAL A 156 15.71 25.86 -4.25
CA VAL A 156 16.02 25.85 -2.80
C VAL A 156 17.47 25.45 -2.55
N ALA A 157 17.99 24.45 -3.27
CA ALA A 157 19.38 24.02 -3.15
C ALA A 157 20.35 25.12 -3.60
N ALA A 158 20.07 25.81 -4.70
CA ALA A 158 20.88 26.93 -5.17
C ALA A 158 20.88 28.11 -4.17
N ALA A 159 19.73 28.42 -3.57
CA ALA A 159 19.63 29.46 -2.54
C ALA A 159 20.39 29.11 -1.24
N ALA A 160 20.49 27.82 -0.91
CA ALA A 160 21.27 27.35 0.24
C ALA A 160 22.79 27.32 -0.04
N ALA A 161 23.22 27.10 -1.29
CA ALA A 161 24.63 27.08 -1.68
C ALA A 161 25.24 28.48 -1.92
N GLY A 162 24.41 29.50 -2.09
CA GLY A 162 24.83 30.90 -2.20
C GLY A 162 24.92 31.65 -0.87
N LYS A 163 24.70 30.96 0.26
CA LYS A 163 24.87 31.47 1.62
C LYS A 163 26.07 30.82 2.27
#